data_AF-A0A5Q2NSR8-F1
#
_entry.id   AF-A0A5Q2NSR8-F1
#
_cell.length_a   1.000
_cell.length_b   1.000
_cell.length_c   1.000
_cell.angle_alpha   90.00
_cell.angle_beta   90.00
_cell.angle_gamma   90.00
#
_symmetry.space_group_name_H-M   'P 1'
#
loop_
_entity.id
_entity.type
_entity.pdbx_description
1 polymer ?
#
loop_
_entity_poly.entity_id
_entity_poly.type
_entity_poly.pdbx_seq_one_letter_code
_entity_poly.pdbx_strand_id
1 'polypeptide(L)'
;MKFVLSILIFFCVLIASACSISESGNPKIVTDETTPSTPVKVDVESGMFVIDHRSDSMDRGNHEYDSAIVGGLVVDPKDEADGSLSRGDVVYFKTPEFNHDFNPNLKPAEFNLARVVGLPEEKD
;
A
#
# COMPACT_ATOMS: atom_id res chain seq x y z
N MET A 1 -14.10 -44.81 35.82
CA MET A 1 -14.28 -43.34 35.80
C MET A 1 -12.98 -42.57 36.02
N LYS A 2 -12.15 -42.89 37.04
CA LYS A 2 -10.88 -42.17 37.30
C LYS A 2 -9.86 -42.23 36.12
N PHE A 3 -9.73 -43.38 35.46
CA PHE A 3 -8.85 -43.53 34.29
C PHE A 3 -9.28 -42.72 33.06
N VAL A 4 -10.60 -42.57 32.81
CA VAL A 4 -11.12 -41.79 31.68
C VAL A 4 -10.90 -40.29 31.92
N LEU A 5 -11.06 -39.84 33.18
CA LEU A 5 -10.77 -38.46 33.57
C LEU A 5 -9.27 -38.13 33.42
N SER A 6 -8.37 -39.06 33.78
CA SER A 6 -6.93 -38.88 33.61
C SER A 6 -6.50 -38.80 32.13
N ILE A 7 -7.12 -39.60 31.24
CA ILE A 7 -6.85 -39.55 29.79
C ILE A 7 -7.35 -38.23 29.18
N LEU A 8 -8.52 -37.74 29.61
CA LEU A 8 -9.06 -36.47 29.14
C LEU A 8 -8.19 -35.27 29.55
N ILE A 9 -7.69 -35.27 30.79
CA ILE A 9 -6.78 -34.21 31.27
C ILE A 9 -5.46 -34.25 30.49
N PHE A 10 -4.91 -35.43 30.23
CA PHE A 10 -3.68 -35.56 29.45
C PHE A 10 -3.85 -35.08 27.99
N PHE A 11 -5.01 -35.35 27.38
CA PHE A 11 -5.34 -34.86 26.04
C PHE A 11 -5.51 -33.33 25.99
N CYS A 12 -6.12 -32.73 27.01
CA CYS A 12 -6.22 -31.27 27.13
C CYS A 12 -4.86 -30.58 27.29
N VAL A 13 -3.92 -31.20 28.01
CA VAL A 13 -2.54 -30.68 28.18
C VAL A 13 -1.74 -30.76 26.86
N LEU A 14 -1.97 -31.79 26.05
CA LEU A 14 -1.37 -31.93 24.73
C LEU A 14 -1.90 -30.90 23.71
N ILE A 15 -3.19 -30.58 23.74
CA ILE A 15 -3.77 -29.54 22.87
C ILE A 15 -3.27 -28.14 23.28
N ALA A 16 -3.12 -27.89 24.59
CA ALA A 16 -2.64 -26.60 25.09
C ALA A 16 -1.19 -26.28 24.70
N SER A 17 -0.35 -27.30 24.48
CA SER A 17 1.06 -27.13 24.08
C SER A 17 1.25 -27.03 22.56
N ALA A 18 0.25 -27.38 21.75
CA ALA A 18 0.30 -27.22 20.29
C ALA A 18 0.05 -25.77 19.83
N CYS A 19 -0.53 -24.91 20.67
CA CYS A 19 -0.76 -23.50 20.35
C CYS A 19 0.49 -22.60 20.54
N SER A 20 1.63 -23.16 20.95
CA SER A 20 2.86 -22.40 21.18
C SER A 20 3.83 -22.40 20.00
N ILE A 21 3.39 -22.82 18.80
CA ILE A 21 4.10 -22.49 17.55
C ILE A 21 3.83 -21.01 17.27
N SER A 22 4.49 -20.16 18.05
CA SER A 22 4.73 -18.78 17.68
C SER A 22 5.80 -18.81 16.59
N GLU A 23 5.44 -18.42 15.38
CA GLU A 23 6.41 -18.08 14.35
C GLU A 23 7.42 -17.12 14.97
N SER A 24 8.65 -17.62 15.10
CA SER A 24 9.79 -16.86 15.60
C SER A 24 10.21 -15.90 14.50
N GLY A 25 9.59 -14.74 14.50
CA GLY A 25 9.97 -13.58 13.73
C GLY A 25 9.13 -12.43 14.22
N ASN A 26 9.71 -11.55 15.05
CA ASN A 26 9.09 -10.24 15.23
C ASN A 26 8.95 -9.66 13.82
N PRO A 27 7.73 -9.36 13.34
CA PRO A 27 7.59 -8.70 12.05
C PRO A 27 8.40 -7.41 12.15
N LYS A 28 9.40 -7.27 11.30
CA LYS A 28 10.23 -6.07 11.26
C LYS A 28 9.34 -5.00 10.64
N ILE A 29 8.72 -4.18 11.48
CA ILE A 29 7.85 -3.10 11.01
C ILE A 29 8.75 -2.08 10.32
N VAL A 30 8.56 -1.93 9.01
CA VAL A 30 9.18 -0.86 8.23
C VAL A 30 8.35 0.39 8.44
N THR A 31 8.88 1.36 9.18
CA THR A 31 8.23 2.64 9.43
C THR A 31 8.85 3.74 8.56
N ASP A 32 8.02 4.59 7.99
CA ASP A 32 8.42 5.77 7.22
C ASP A 32 7.99 7.04 7.97
N GLU A 33 8.98 7.68 8.60
CA GLU A 33 8.79 8.89 9.41
C GLU A 33 9.11 10.18 8.62
N THR A 34 9.64 10.03 7.41
CA THR A 34 10.18 11.15 6.62
C THR A 34 9.21 11.62 5.54
N THR A 35 8.38 10.72 5.03
CA THR A 35 7.45 11.03 3.96
C THR A 35 6.25 11.82 4.49
N PRO A 36 5.95 13.00 3.90
CA PRO A 36 4.74 13.74 4.23
C PRO A 36 3.48 12.89 4.00
N SER A 37 2.57 12.92 4.97
CA SER A 37 1.31 12.16 4.90
C SER A 37 0.39 12.67 3.79
N THR A 38 0.54 13.94 3.37
CA THR A 38 -0.31 14.59 2.37
C THR A 38 0.54 15.35 1.34
N PRO A 39 0.04 15.58 0.12
CA PRO A 39 0.71 16.41 -0.86
C PRO A 39 0.94 17.84 -0.36
N VAL A 40 2.01 18.46 -0.82
CA VAL A 40 2.26 19.90 -0.62
C VAL A 40 1.51 20.72 -1.66
N LYS A 41 1.10 21.94 -1.28
CA LYS A 41 0.53 22.89 -2.24
C LYS A 41 1.66 23.51 -3.06
N VAL A 42 1.46 23.56 -4.37
CA VAL A 42 2.42 24.12 -5.33
C VAL A 42 1.68 25.01 -6.33
N ASP A 43 2.41 25.97 -6.90
CA ASP A 43 1.95 26.69 -8.08
C ASP A 43 2.23 25.85 -9.34
N VAL A 44 1.35 25.94 -10.33
CA VAL A 44 1.53 25.20 -11.60
C VAL A 44 2.54 25.94 -12.48
N GLU A 45 3.67 25.29 -12.76
CA GLU A 45 4.74 25.83 -13.61
C GLU A 45 4.71 25.27 -15.04
N SER A 46 5.58 25.82 -15.91
CA SER A 46 5.67 25.41 -17.31
C SER A 46 6.15 23.96 -17.46
N GLY A 47 5.27 23.13 -18.05
CA GLY A 47 5.52 21.71 -18.27
C GLY A 47 4.79 20.80 -17.29
N MET A 48 4.23 21.36 -16.20
CA MET A 48 3.33 20.63 -15.30
C MET A 48 1.91 20.61 -15.86
N PHE A 49 1.10 19.65 -15.41
CA PHE A 49 -0.32 19.59 -15.75
C PHE A 49 -1.17 19.17 -14.56
N VAL A 50 -2.45 19.56 -14.60
CA VAL A 50 -3.43 19.23 -13.55
C VAL A 50 -4.24 18.02 -13.98
N ILE A 51 -4.42 17.06 -13.08
CA ILE A 51 -5.26 15.87 -13.30
C ILE A 51 -6.55 15.92 -12.46
N ASP A 52 -7.60 15.29 -13.00
CA ASP A 52 -8.83 14.97 -12.25
C ASP A 52 -8.75 13.51 -11.78
N HIS A 53 -8.68 13.31 -10.47
CA HIS A 53 -8.58 12.00 -9.82
C HIS A 53 -9.61 11.91 -8.69
N ARG A 54 -10.59 11.02 -8.87
CA ARG A 54 -11.75 10.89 -7.96
C ARG A 54 -11.85 9.52 -7.31
N SER A 55 -10.74 8.78 -7.31
CA SER A 55 -10.70 7.39 -6.85
C SER A 55 -9.44 7.20 -6.02
N ASP A 56 -9.41 7.85 -4.85
CA ASP A 56 -8.28 7.84 -3.94
C ASP A 56 -8.11 6.45 -3.30
N SER A 57 -7.34 5.60 -4.00
CA SER A 57 -6.99 4.26 -3.51
C SER A 57 -5.93 4.30 -2.42
N MET A 58 -5.38 5.48 -2.12
CA MET A 58 -4.42 5.74 -1.05
C MET A 58 -5.08 6.40 0.16
N ASP A 59 -6.42 6.53 0.16
CA ASP A 59 -7.19 7.22 1.19
C ASP A 59 -7.03 6.55 2.56
N ARG A 60 -6.68 7.38 3.54
CA ARG A 60 -6.58 6.98 4.97
C ARG A 60 -7.70 7.61 5.81
N GLY A 61 -8.71 8.18 5.17
CA GLY A 61 -9.88 8.81 5.77
C GLY A 61 -9.93 10.34 5.59
N ASN A 62 -8.94 10.97 4.95
CA ASN A 62 -8.96 12.41 4.69
C ASN A 62 -8.96 12.80 3.21
N HIS A 63 -9.03 11.82 2.28
CA HIS A 63 -9.19 12.03 0.85
C HIS A 63 -8.13 12.97 0.23
N GLU A 64 -6.87 12.82 0.63
CA GLU A 64 -5.80 13.74 0.29
C GLU A 64 -5.44 13.77 -1.21
N TYR A 65 -5.92 12.78 -1.97
CA TYR A 65 -5.74 12.68 -3.42
C TYR A 65 -7.05 12.75 -4.19
N ASP A 66 -8.18 13.07 -3.57
CA ASP A 66 -9.42 13.32 -4.30
C ASP A 66 -9.45 14.78 -4.78
N SER A 67 -9.26 14.98 -6.09
CA SER A 67 -9.21 16.32 -6.69
C SER A 67 -10.52 17.09 -6.60
N ALA A 68 -11.65 16.41 -6.36
CA ALA A 68 -12.92 17.09 -6.10
C ALA A 68 -12.99 17.69 -4.69
N ILE A 69 -12.15 17.22 -3.76
CA ILE A 69 -12.11 17.66 -2.36
C ILE A 69 -10.96 18.65 -2.13
N VAL A 70 -9.74 18.30 -2.55
CA VAL A 70 -8.54 19.11 -2.28
C VAL A 70 -8.22 20.14 -3.36
N GLY A 71 -8.91 20.06 -4.51
CA GLY A 71 -8.60 20.82 -5.72
C GLY A 71 -7.71 20.05 -6.68
N GLY A 72 -7.32 20.67 -7.80
CA GLY A 72 -6.55 20.00 -8.84
C GLY A 72 -5.21 19.45 -8.34
N LEU A 73 -4.92 18.19 -8.68
CA LEU A 73 -3.62 17.57 -8.41
C LEU A 73 -2.64 17.92 -9.53
N VAL A 74 -1.44 18.37 -9.17
CA VAL A 74 -0.41 18.78 -10.13
C VAL A 74 0.58 17.64 -10.34
N VAL A 75 0.87 17.33 -11.60
CA VAL A 75 1.88 16.35 -12.00
C VAL A 75 3.02 17.10 -12.69
N ASP A 76 4.24 16.88 -12.22
CA ASP A 76 5.46 17.31 -12.90
C ASP A 76 6.10 16.12 -13.64
N PRO A 77 6.03 16.06 -14.97
CA PRO A 77 6.63 14.98 -15.74
C PRO A 77 8.17 15.07 -15.82
N LYS A 78 8.79 16.21 -15.44
CA LYS A 78 10.25 16.36 -15.48
C LYS A 78 10.94 15.76 -14.26
N ASP A 79 10.22 15.61 -13.15
CA ASP A 79 10.76 15.02 -11.92
C ASP A 79 11.24 13.57 -12.13
N GLU A 80 10.56 12.82 -13.01
CA GLU A 80 11.02 11.47 -13.42
C GLU A 80 12.31 11.51 -14.26
N ALA A 81 12.50 12.57 -15.06
CA ALA A 81 13.63 12.70 -15.98
C ALA A 81 14.98 12.92 -15.25
N ASP A 82 14.93 13.36 -13.99
CA ASP A 82 16.10 13.57 -13.14
C ASP A 82 16.59 12.27 -12.45
N GLY A 83 15.84 11.17 -12.60
CA GLY A 83 16.42 9.82 -12.68
C GLY A 83 16.42 8.96 -11.40
N SER A 84 15.72 9.32 -10.33
CA SER A 84 15.47 8.35 -9.25
C SER A 84 14.19 8.62 -8.47
N LEU A 85 13.26 7.67 -8.55
CA LEU A 85 12.17 7.57 -7.58
C LEU A 85 12.74 7.38 -6.18
N SER A 86 12.13 8.02 -5.21
CA SER A 86 12.39 7.88 -3.78
C SER A 86 11.20 7.25 -3.08
N ARG A 87 11.44 6.60 -1.93
CA ARG A 87 10.34 6.20 -1.05
C ARG A 87 9.52 7.43 -0.68
N GLY A 88 8.20 7.27 -0.71
CA GLY A 88 7.26 8.32 -0.40
C GLY A 88 6.76 9.12 -1.59
N ASP A 89 7.44 9.06 -2.74
CA ASP A 89 6.97 9.74 -3.95
C ASP A 89 5.60 9.22 -4.35
N VAL A 90 4.74 10.13 -4.83
CA VAL A 90 3.44 9.78 -5.39
C VAL A 90 3.51 9.91 -6.89
N VAL A 91 3.37 8.79 -7.58
CA VAL A 91 3.53 8.70 -9.02
C VAL A 91 2.18 8.64 -9.72
N TYR A 92 2.06 9.37 -10.82
CA TYR A 92 0.97 9.24 -11.78
C TYR A 92 1.44 8.37 -12.94
N PHE A 93 0.85 7.18 -13.09
CA PHE A 93 1.34 6.17 -14.02
C PHE A 93 0.22 5.56 -14.84
N LYS A 94 0.57 5.09 -16.03
CA LYS A 94 -0.32 4.29 -16.86
C LYS A 94 -0.43 2.88 -16.30
N THR A 95 -1.66 2.40 -16.10
CA THR A 95 -1.91 1.03 -15.66
C THR A 95 -1.30 0.04 -16.66
N PRO A 96 -0.44 -0.89 -16.21
CA PRO A 96 0.13 -1.91 -17.08
C PRO A 96 -0.96 -2.79 -17.71
N GLU A 97 -0.69 -3.33 -18.89
CA GLU A 97 -1.55 -4.36 -19.47
C GLU A 97 -1.51 -5.63 -18.61
N PHE A 98 -2.67 -6.25 -18.39
CA PHE A 98 -2.77 -7.51 -17.65
C PHE A 98 -3.83 -8.42 -18.28
N ASN A 99 -3.73 -9.72 -18.00
CA ASN A 99 -4.70 -10.68 -18.49
C ASN A 99 -6.01 -10.61 -17.70
N HIS A 100 -7.12 -10.37 -18.40
CA HIS A 100 -8.47 -10.29 -17.83
C HIS A 100 -9.13 -11.66 -17.57
N ASP A 101 -8.53 -12.78 -17.99
CA ASP A 101 -9.11 -14.13 -17.84
C ASP A 101 -9.49 -14.45 -16.38
N PHE A 102 -8.69 -13.99 -15.41
CA PHE A 102 -8.96 -14.23 -14.00
C PHE A 102 -10.17 -13.43 -13.47
N ASN A 103 -10.43 -12.25 -14.06
CA ASN A 103 -11.56 -11.41 -13.72
C ASN A 103 -11.96 -10.53 -14.92
N PRO A 104 -12.88 -11.03 -15.77
CA PRO A 104 -13.34 -10.31 -16.96
C PRO A 104 -14.04 -8.98 -16.67
N ASN A 105 -14.48 -8.77 -15.42
CA ASN A 105 -15.16 -7.55 -15.00
C ASN A 105 -14.21 -6.49 -14.44
N LEU A 106 -12.92 -6.81 -14.25
CA LEU A 106 -11.92 -5.86 -13.78
C LEU A 106 -11.67 -4.81 -14.86
N LYS A 107 -12.07 -3.57 -14.58
CA LYS A 107 -11.93 -2.40 -15.46
C LYS A 107 -11.19 -1.29 -14.70
N PRO A 108 -9.87 -1.39 -14.53
CA PRO A 108 -9.11 -0.35 -13.87
C PRO A 108 -9.06 0.91 -14.75
N ALA A 109 -8.85 2.06 -14.11
CA ALA A 109 -8.59 3.30 -14.82
C ALA A 109 -7.32 3.17 -15.69
N GLU A 110 -7.28 3.88 -16.83
CA GLU A 110 -6.10 3.89 -17.69
C GLU A 110 -4.86 4.45 -16.95
N PHE A 111 -5.07 5.41 -16.06
CA PHE A 111 -4.04 6.00 -15.22
C PHE A 111 -4.43 5.94 -13.75
N ASN A 112 -3.45 5.74 -12.88
CA ASN A 112 -3.64 5.67 -11.44
C ASN A 112 -2.57 6.47 -10.69
N LEU A 113 -2.83 6.70 -9.40
CA LEU A 113 -1.88 7.22 -8.44
C LEU A 113 -1.45 6.12 -7.48
N ALA A 114 -0.16 6.09 -7.15
CA ALA A 114 0.36 5.20 -6.12
C ALA A 114 1.54 5.86 -5.39
N ARG A 115 1.79 5.41 -4.16
CA ARG A 115 2.96 5.82 -3.39
C ARG A 115 4.07 4.79 -3.55
N VAL A 116 5.28 5.24 -3.81
CA VAL A 116 6.48 4.40 -3.82
C VAL A 116 6.77 3.98 -2.38
N VAL A 117 6.61 2.68 -2.11
CA VAL A 117 6.85 2.09 -0.77
C VAL A 117 8.09 1.20 -0.73
N GLY A 118 8.75 1.00 -1.87
CA GLY A 118 9.96 0.20 -1.99
C GLY A 118 10.69 0.52 -3.27
N LEU A 119 12.02 0.49 -3.22
CA LEU A 119 12.90 0.71 -4.36
C LEU A 119 13.52 -0.61 -4.85
N PRO A 120 13.99 -0.67 -6.11
CA PRO A 120 14.75 -1.82 -6.58
C PRO A 120 15.88 -2.16 -5.62
N GLU A 121 16.09 -3.46 -5.37
CA GLU A 121 17.08 -4.01 -4.43
C GLU A 121 16.82 -3.76 -2.93
N GLU A 122 15.74 -3.06 -2.55
CA GLU A 122 15.29 -3.05 -1.16
C GLU A 122 14.71 -4.43 -0.80
N LYS A 123 15.21 -5.03 0.28
CA LYS A 123 14.68 -6.28 0.84
C LYS A 123 14.00 -5.96 2.15
N ASP A 124 12.79 -6.49 2.31
CA ASP A 124 12.04 -6.50 3.57
C ASP A 124 12.71 -7.37 4.64
#